data_AF-A0A7S2MHH9-F1
#
_entry.id   AF-A0A7S2MHH9-F1
#
_cell.length_a   1.000
_cell.length_b   1.000
_cell.length_c   1.000
_cell.angle_alpha   90.00
_cell.angle_beta   90.00
_cell.angle_gamma   90.00
#
_symmetry.space_group_name_H-M   'P 1'
#
loop_
_entity.id
_entity.type
_entity.pdbx_description
1 polymer ?
#
loop_
_entity_poly.entity_id
_entity_poly.type
_entity_poly.pdbx_seq_one_letter_code
_entity_poly.pdbx_strand_id
1 'polypeptide(L)'
;YNLAEIVQPSRQTILNLMGGTDSPAMLEGEAISFKEFFSRAEENQRVHVSARLYLYQMRLAFMFEDLELAVQMATKFRNVENNLLGKFECCEFRFYDCLICFTQGRRTNSEGLIELAYESFNKMEEWAKDAPCNCEHKLVLLHAEQCHFSGKEIPAIEKYESAITLSSKNGFIQDHALSCERTAAYYLENGDESKASYYYGKAHDAYLEWGAKAKADHMCRDSPF
;
A
#
# COMPACT_ATOMS: atom_id res chain seq x y z
N TYR A 1 -4.57 19.52 -17.61
CA TYR A 1 -4.06 19.49 -16.23
C TYR A 1 -3.40 20.81 -15.94
N ASN A 2 -3.79 21.49 -14.86
CA ASN A 2 -2.91 22.53 -14.31
C ASN A 2 -1.84 21.87 -13.42
N LEU A 3 -0.74 22.58 -13.14
CA LEU A 3 0.36 22.03 -12.35
C LEU A 3 -0.09 21.59 -10.95
N ALA A 4 -1.07 22.29 -10.36
CA ALA A 4 -1.55 22.00 -9.03
C ALA A 4 -2.29 20.65 -8.94
N GLU A 5 -3.11 20.30 -9.94
CA GLU A 5 -3.80 19.01 -10.03
C GLU A 5 -2.84 17.81 -10.16
N ILE A 6 -1.63 18.05 -10.67
CA ILE A 6 -0.62 17.01 -10.82
C ILE A 6 0.22 16.88 -9.54
N VAL A 7 0.70 18.01 -9.01
CA VAL A 7 1.77 18.01 -8.01
C VAL A 7 1.25 18.07 -6.58
N GLN A 8 0.14 18.76 -6.32
CA GLN A 8 -0.31 19.00 -4.95
C GLN A 8 -0.75 17.72 -4.22
N PRO A 9 -1.43 16.75 -4.87
CA PRO A 9 -1.72 15.48 -4.21
C PRO A 9 -0.46 14.74 -3.75
N SER A 10 0.58 14.68 -4.60
CA SER A 10 1.86 14.06 -4.24
C SER A 10 2.58 14.83 -3.13
N ARG A 11 2.56 16.18 -3.19
CA ARG A 11 3.13 17.04 -2.14
C ARG A 11 2.45 16.77 -0.79
N GLN A 12 1.13 16.67 -0.75
CA GLN A 12 0.41 16.39 0.48
C GLN A 12 0.76 15.02 1.03
N THR A 13 0.81 13.98 0.19
CA THR A 13 1.26 12.63 0.61
C THR A 13 2.64 12.64 1.27
N ILE A 14 3.59 13.44 0.73
CA ILE A 14 4.92 13.59 1.33
C ILE A 14 4.82 14.27 2.70
N LEU A 15 4.06 15.36 2.82
CA LEU A 15 3.86 16.06 4.10
C LEU A 15 3.24 15.16 5.17
N ASN A 16 2.26 14.33 4.79
CA ASN A 16 1.64 13.34 5.66
C ASN A 16 2.67 12.33 6.18
N LEU A 17 3.54 11.81 5.32
CA LEU A 17 4.56 10.83 5.70
C LEU A 17 5.70 11.45 6.52
N MET A 18 6.02 12.72 6.31
CA MET A 18 7.06 13.44 7.07
C MET A 18 6.61 13.87 8.49
N GLY A 19 5.32 13.77 8.81
CA GLY A 19 4.76 14.20 10.10
C GLY A 19 4.35 15.66 10.14
N GLY A 20 4.02 16.24 8.98
CA GLY A 20 3.51 17.61 8.86
C GLY A 20 2.00 17.75 9.05
N THR A 21 1.28 16.67 9.41
CA THR A 21 -0.18 16.68 9.56
C THR A 21 -0.62 15.92 10.83
N ASP A 22 -1.73 16.38 11.43
CA ASP A 22 -2.34 15.72 12.59
C ASP A 22 -3.10 14.44 12.21
N SER A 23 -3.43 14.28 10.93
CA SER A 23 -4.16 13.13 10.39
C SER A 23 -3.38 12.51 9.22
N PRO A 24 -2.32 11.75 9.50
CA PRO A 24 -1.40 11.28 8.47
C PRO A 24 -2.04 10.25 7.52
N ALA A 25 -3.11 9.58 7.94
CA ALA A 25 -3.92 8.68 7.11
C ALA A 25 -4.78 9.43 6.08
N MET A 26 -5.09 10.72 6.28
CA MET A 26 -6.02 11.50 5.46
C MET A 26 -5.25 12.45 4.54
N LEU A 27 -5.58 12.47 3.25
CA LEU A 27 -4.99 13.35 2.26
C LEU A 27 -5.54 14.79 2.41
N GLU A 28 -5.25 15.38 3.55
CA GLU A 28 -5.77 16.65 4.03
C GLU A 28 -4.62 17.44 4.67
N GLY A 29 -4.48 18.70 4.30
CA GLY A 29 -3.47 19.58 4.89
C GLY A 29 -3.21 20.82 4.06
N GLU A 30 -2.02 21.39 4.24
CA GLU A 30 -1.63 22.67 3.64
C GLU A 30 -1.65 22.66 2.10
N ALA A 31 -1.32 21.53 1.48
CA ALA A 31 -1.20 21.43 0.03
C ALA A 31 -2.57 21.19 -0.64
N ILE A 32 -3.42 20.34 -0.06
CA ILE A 32 -4.77 20.04 -0.58
C ILE A 32 -5.76 19.70 0.54
N SER A 33 -7.05 19.93 0.26
CA SER A 33 -8.16 19.24 0.91
C SER A 33 -8.71 18.17 -0.03
N PHE A 34 -8.83 16.92 0.43
CA PHE A 34 -9.31 15.81 -0.41
C PHE A 34 -10.68 16.15 -0.99
N LYS A 35 -11.59 16.62 -0.13
CA LYS A 35 -12.98 16.92 -0.52
C LYS A 35 -13.05 18.01 -1.57
N GLU A 36 -12.34 19.11 -1.37
CA GLU A 36 -12.37 20.23 -2.32
C GLU A 36 -11.74 19.87 -3.67
N PHE A 37 -10.58 19.20 -3.65
CA PHE A 37 -9.92 18.76 -4.87
C PHE A 37 -10.77 17.74 -5.63
N PHE A 38 -11.41 16.82 -4.90
CA PHE A 38 -12.28 15.82 -5.47
C PHE A 38 -13.52 16.43 -6.12
N SER A 39 -14.25 17.32 -5.42
CA SER A 39 -15.43 17.99 -5.99
C SER A 39 -15.09 18.75 -7.27
N ARG A 40 -13.96 19.47 -7.29
CA ARG A 40 -13.49 20.16 -8.50
C ARG A 40 -13.16 19.17 -9.63
N ALA A 41 -12.54 18.03 -9.32
CA ALA A 41 -12.23 17.02 -10.32
C ALA A 41 -13.50 16.42 -10.93
N GLU A 42 -14.53 16.16 -10.12
CA GLU A 42 -15.83 15.66 -10.60
C GLU A 42 -16.56 16.68 -11.46
N GLU A 43 -16.69 17.93 -11.00
CA GLU A 43 -17.33 19.02 -11.75
C GLU A 43 -16.71 19.21 -13.14
N ASN A 44 -15.40 19.03 -13.24
CA ASN A 44 -14.64 19.17 -14.48
C ASN A 44 -14.40 17.85 -15.22
N GLN A 45 -15.04 16.74 -14.79
CA GLN A 45 -14.93 15.40 -15.38
C GLN A 45 -13.47 14.92 -15.54
N ARG A 46 -12.61 15.25 -14.59
CA ARG A 46 -11.17 14.95 -14.57
C ARG A 46 -10.90 13.59 -13.92
N VAL A 47 -11.31 12.52 -14.59
CA VAL A 47 -11.24 11.13 -14.06
C VAL A 47 -9.86 10.74 -13.52
N HIS A 48 -8.77 11.12 -14.22
CA HIS A 48 -7.41 10.84 -13.78
C HIS A 48 -7.01 11.55 -12.47
N VAL A 49 -7.54 12.76 -12.22
CA VAL A 49 -7.28 13.47 -10.96
C VAL A 49 -7.99 12.75 -9.82
N SER A 50 -9.25 12.37 -10.02
CA SER A 50 -10.01 11.57 -9.06
C SER A 50 -9.31 10.23 -8.74
N ALA A 51 -8.87 9.51 -9.77
CA ALA A 51 -8.13 8.26 -9.60
C ALA A 51 -6.86 8.43 -8.78
N ARG A 52 -6.07 9.48 -9.05
CA ARG A 52 -4.86 9.78 -8.27
C ARG A 52 -5.15 10.09 -6.80
N LEU A 53 -6.21 10.87 -6.54
CA LEU A 53 -6.64 11.16 -5.18
C LEU A 53 -7.03 9.88 -4.44
N TYR A 54 -7.80 8.99 -5.09
CA TYR A 54 -8.16 7.69 -4.51
C TYR A 54 -6.92 6.84 -4.21
N LEU A 55 -5.97 6.75 -5.14
CA LEU A 55 -4.74 5.97 -4.95
C LEU A 55 -3.91 6.47 -3.76
N TYR A 56 -3.70 7.79 -3.65
CA TYR A 56 -2.91 8.35 -2.55
C TYR A 56 -3.62 8.25 -1.21
N GLN A 57 -4.92 8.53 -1.16
CA GLN A 57 -5.73 8.35 0.05
C GLN A 57 -5.78 6.87 0.47
N MET A 58 -5.91 5.94 -0.47
CA MET A 58 -5.87 4.50 -0.23
C MET A 58 -4.54 4.06 0.38
N ARG A 59 -3.44 4.53 -0.21
CA ARG A 59 -2.08 4.21 0.26
C ARG A 59 -1.82 4.74 1.66
N LEU A 60 -2.17 6.00 1.94
CA LEU A 60 -2.03 6.57 3.28
C LEU A 60 -2.89 5.81 4.29
N ALA A 61 -4.16 5.56 3.97
CA ALA A 61 -5.05 4.79 4.83
C ALA A 61 -4.48 3.40 5.17
N PHE A 62 -3.98 2.68 4.15
CA PHE A 62 -3.34 1.37 4.37
C PHE A 62 -2.07 1.48 5.22
N MET A 63 -1.18 2.44 4.94
CA MET A 63 0.06 2.63 5.71
C MET A 63 -0.22 2.98 7.17
N PHE A 64 -1.34 3.63 7.48
CA PHE A 64 -1.73 4.00 8.85
C PHE A 64 -2.85 3.10 9.41
N GLU A 65 -2.97 1.88 8.89
CA GLU A 65 -3.89 0.81 9.36
C GLU A 65 -5.39 1.15 9.36
N ASP A 66 -5.81 2.22 8.67
CA ASP A 66 -7.23 2.50 8.38
C ASP A 66 -7.69 1.67 7.18
N LEU A 67 -7.88 0.36 7.41
CA LEU A 67 -8.27 -0.58 6.37
C LEU A 67 -9.67 -0.32 5.82
N GLU A 68 -10.58 0.25 6.62
CA GLU A 68 -11.93 0.58 6.17
C GLU A 68 -11.86 1.67 5.10
N LEU A 69 -11.15 2.77 5.37
CA LEU A 69 -10.94 3.83 4.40
C LEU A 69 -10.16 3.35 3.18
N ALA A 70 -9.15 2.49 3.37
CA ALA A 70 -8.38 1.90 2.28
C ALA A 70 -9.28 1.10 1.33
N VAL A 71 -10.18 0.24 1.85
CA VAL A 71 -11.16 -0.51 1.04
C VAL A 71 -12.16 0.41 0.34
N GLN A 72 -12.61 1.47 1.01
CA GLN A 72 -13.51 2.46 0.40
C GLN A 72 -12.85 3.14 -0.81
N MET A 73 -11.60 3.58 -0.67
CA MET A 73 -10.86 4.23 -1.77
C MET A 73 -10.53 3.25 -2.89
N ALA A 74 -10.15 2.00 -2.55
CA ALA A 74 -9.93 0.94 -3.51
C ALA A 74 -11.17 0.71 -4.39
N THR A 75 -12.34 0.61 -3.76
CA THR A 75 -13.63 0.46 -4.47
C THR A 75 -13.88 1.62 -5.43
N LYS A 76 -13.62 2.85 -5.00
CA LYS A 76 -13.77 4.03 -5.86
C LYS A 76 -12.78 4.02 -7.03
N PHE A 77 -11.55 3.57 -6.83
CA PHE A 77 -10.55 3.45 -7.90
C PHE A 77 -10.96 2.40 -8.93
N ARG A 78 -11.40 1.20 -8.51
CA ARG A 78 -11.85 0.14 -9.45
C ARG A 78 -12.95 0.62 -10.39
N ASN A 79 -13.88 1.44 -9.88
CA ASN A 79 -14.99 1.99 -10.69
C ASN A 79 -14.53 2.92 -11.82
N VAL A 80 -13.34 3.53 -11.71
CA VAL A 80 -12.82 4.47 -12.71
C VAL A 80 -11.64 3.90 -13.51
N GLU A 81 -11.07 2.76 -13.10
CA GLU A 81 -9.84 2.22 -13.66
C GLU A 81 -9.91 1.94 -15.16
N ASN A 82 -11.03 1.40 -15.65
CA ASN A 82 -11.21 1.13 -17.09
C ASN A 82 -11.20 2.39 -17.96
N ASN A 83 -11.37 3.58 -17.35
CA ASN A 83 -11.31 4.86 -18.03
C ASN A 83 -9.88 5.46 -18.04
N LEU A 84 -8.90 4.79 -17.43
CA LEU A 84 -7.52 5.26 -17.36
C LEU A 84 -6.70 4.71 -18.53
N LEU A 85 -5.99 5.61 -19.21
CA LEU A 85 -5.13 5.29 -20.35
C LEU A 85 -3.70 4.84 -19.96
N GLY A 86 -3.31 4.97 -18.68
CA GLY A 86 -1.93 4.77 -18.22
C GLY A 86 -1.75 3.56 -17.29
N LYS A 87 -0.74 2.72 -17.56
CA LYS A 87 -0.47 1.50 -16.76
C LYS A 87 0.15 1.78 -15.38
N PHE A 88 0.88 2.88 -15.18
CA PHE A 88 1.66 3.09 -13.95
C PHE A 88 0.80 3.23 -12.69
N GLU A 89 -0.20 4.12 -12.70
CA GLU A 89 -1.14 4.31 -11.57
C GLU A 89 -1.95 3.03 -11.33
N CYS A 90 -2.29 2.29 -12.41
CA CYS A 90 -2.95 1.01 -12.29
C CYS A 90 -2.05 -0.06 -11.64
N CYS A 91 -0.76 -0.15 -11.96
CA CYS A 91 0.15 -1.10 -11.31
C CYS A 91 0.31 -0.82 -9.81
N GLU A 92 0.50 0.46 -9.42
CA GLU A 92 0.58 0.82 -8.00
C GLU A 92 -0.75 0.54 -7.29
N PHE A 93 -1.88 0.87 -7.93
CA PHE A 93 -3.20 0.54 -7.43
C PHE A 93 -3.36 -0.96 -7.19
N ARG A 94 -3.11 -1.82 -8.19
CA ARG A 94 -3.30 -3.27 -8.07
C ARG A 94 -2.41 -3.92 -7.01
N PHE A 95 -1.21 -3.40 -6.81
CA PHE A 95 -0.34 -3.84 -5.72
C PHE A 95 -0.97 -3.58 -4.34
N TYR A 96 -1.35 -2.34 -4.03
CA TYR A 96 -1.97 -2.01 -2.75
C TYR A 96 -3.34 -2.65 -2.61
N ASP A 97 -4.13 -2.70 -3.68
CA ASP A 97 -5.45 -3.33 -3.69
C ASP A 97 -5.38 -4.79 -3.25
N CYS A 98 -4.40 -5.53 -3.77
CA CYS A 98 -4.16 -6.92 -3.41
C CYS A 98 -3.79 -7.06 -1.92
N LEU A 99 -2.87 -6.23 -1.41
CA LEU A 99 -2.47 -6.24 0.01
C LEU A 99 -3.64 -5.91 0.95
N ILE A 100 -4.40 -4.86 0.64
CA ILE A 100 -5.57 -4.42 1.42
C ILE A 100 -6.62 -5.54 1.44
N CYS A 101 -6.95 -6.10 0.28
CA CYS A 101 -7.96 -7.14 0.17
C CYS A 101 -7.56 -8.44 0.86
N PHE A 102 -6.30 -8.89 0.76
CA PHE A 102 -5.83 -10.03 1.54
C PHE A 102 -5.88 -9.76 3.04
N THR A 103 -5.42 -8.59 3.48
CA THR A 103 -5.36 -8.23 4.91
C THR A 103 -6.77 -8.13 5.51
N GLN A 104 -7.63 -7.30 4.91
CA GLN A 104 -8.99 -7.09 5.41
C GLN A 104 -9.83 -8.35 5.22
N GLY A 105 -9.69 -9.06 4.09
CA GLY A 105 -10.38 -10.31 3.82
C GLY A 105 -10.09 -11.38 4.88
N ARG A 106 -8.83 -11.50 5.33
CA ARG A 106 -8.46 -12.35 6.48
C ARG A 106 -9.11 -11.87 7.78
N ARG A 107 -8.98 -10.59 8.11
CA ARG A 107 -9.50 -10.02 9.38
C ARG A 107 -11.02 -10.16 9.50
N THR A 108 -11.76 -10.01 8.40
CA THR A 108 -13.24 -10.05 8.40
C THR A 108 -13.82 -11.37 7.87
N ASN A 109 -12.98 -12.33 7.51
CA ASN A 109 -13.38 -13.58 6.84
C ASN A 109 -14.30 -13.33 5.60
N SER A 110 -13.94 -12.34 4.78
CA SER A 110 -14.75 -11.91 3.62
C SER A 110 -14.29 -12.57 2.33
N GLU A 111 -15.06 -13.52 1.81
CA GLU A 111 -14.77 -14.19 0.52
C GLU A 111 -14.69 -13.19 -0.64
N GLY A 112 -15.59 -12.19 -0.69
CA GLY A 112 -15.58 -11.18 -1.75
C GLY A 112 -14.31 -10.33 -1.78
N LEU A 113 -13.73 -10.01 -0.61
CA LEU A 113 -12.44 -9.32 -0.57
C LEU A 113 -11.31 -10.24 -1.03
N ILE A 114 -11.36 -11.52 -0.68
CA ILE A 114 -10.37 -12.50 -1.15
C ILE A 114 -10.43 -12.67 -2.67
N GLU A 115 -11.61 -12.74 -3.27
CA GLU A 115 -11.78 -12.77 -4.73
C GLU A 115 -11.14 -11.55 -5.40
N LEU A 116 -11.38 -10.35 -4.87
CA LEU A 116 -10.75 -9.11 -5.36
C LEU A 116 -9.23 -9.13 -5.19
N ALA A 117 -8.71 -9.74 -4.11
CA ALA A 117 -7.28 -9.90 -3.91
C ALA A 117 -6.67 -10.75 -5.04
N TYR A 118 -7.30 -11.86 -5.40
CA TYR A 118 -6.86 -12.72 -6.50
C TYR A 118 -6.99 -12.04 -7.87
N GLU A 119 -8.04 -11.25 -8.10
CA GLU A 119 -8.16 -10.45 -9.33
C GLU A 119 -6.97 -9.50 -9.49
N SER A 120 -6.65 -8.74 -8.44
CA SER A 120 -5.53 -7.79 -8.43
C SER A 120 -4.17 -8.49 -8.51
N PHE A 121 -4.03 -9.65 -7.87
CA PHE A 121 -2.86 -10.53 -7.99
C PHE A 121 -2.63 -10.95 -9.45
N ASN A 122 -3.65 -11.49 -10.12
CA ASN A 122 -3.54 -11.99 -11.50
C ASN A 122 -3.19 -10.86 -12.48
N LYS A 123 -3.77 -9.67 -12.30
CA LYS A 123 -3.44 -8.48 -13.11
C LYS A 123 -1.99 -8.04 -12.92
N MET A 124 -1.50 -8.04 -11.69
CA MET A 124 -0.09 -7.75 -11.40
C MET A 124 0.84 -8.79 -12.04
N GLU A 125 0.49 -10.07 -11.99
CA GLU A 125 1.29 -11.15 -12.59
C GLU A 125 1.36 -11.02 -14.12
N GLU A 126 0.23 -10.66 -14.74
CA GLU A 126 0.18 -10.37 -16.17
C GLU A 126 1.08 -9.18 -16.54
N TRP A 127 0.95 -8.05 -15.83
CA TRP A 127 1.68 -6.82 -16.16
C TRP A 127 3.17 -6.87 -15.85
N ALA A 128 3.58 -7.68 -14.87
CA ALA A 128 5.01 -7.84 -14.57
C ALA A 128 5.77 -8.52 -15.72
N LYS A 129 5.11 -9.23 -16.63
CA LYS A 129 5.74 -9.77 -17.85
C LYS A 129 6.31 -8.67 -18.74
N ASP A 130 5.67 -7.50 -18.75
CA ASP A 130 6.07 -6.34 -19.56
C ASP A 130 7.19 -5.50 -18.90
N ALA A 131 7.29 -5.52 -17.56
CA ALA A 131 8.28 -4.72 -16.81
C ALA A 131 8.78 -5.43 -15.53
N PRO A 132 9.53 -6.55 -15.65
CA PRO A 132 9.85 -7.41 -14.53
C PRO A 132 10.64 -6.72 -13.41
N CYS A 133 11.69 -5.96 -13.76
CA CYS A 133 12.63 -5.39 -12.77
C CYS A 133 12.00 -4.37 -11.80
N ASN A 134 10.91 -3.71 -12.19
CA ASN A 134 10.24 -2.69 -11.37
C ASN A 134 9.13 -3.27 -10.47
N CYS A 135 8.68 -4.49 -10.76
CA CYS A 135 7.52 -5.11 -10.12
C CYS A 135 7.85 -6.44 -9.42
N GLU A 136 9.04 -7.01 -9.62
CA GLU A 136 9.40 -8.33 -9.11
C GLU A 136 9.25 -8.45 -7.58
N HIS A 137 9.85 -7.53 -6.81
CA HIS A 137 9.76 -7.55 -5.35
C HIS A 137 8.31 -7.38 -4.85
N LYS A 138 7.50 -6.59 -5.56
CA LYS A 138 6.08 -6.42 -5.27
C LYS A 138 5.31 -7.72 -5.50
N LEU A 139 5.51 -8.38 -6.63
CA LEU A 139 4.87 -9.67 -6.92
C LEU A 139 5.26 -10.75 -5.91
N VAL A 140 6.53 -10.82 -5.56
CA VAL A 140 7.02 -11.78 -4.56
C VAL A 140 6.35 -11.53 -3.20
N LEU A 141 6.14 -10.28 -2.81
CA LEU A 141 5.38 -9.94 -1.61
C LEU A 141 3.90 -10.38 -1.71
N LEU A 142 3.24 -10.14 -2.85
CA LEU A 142 1.86 -10.57 -3.05
C LEU A 142 1.72 -12.11 -3.00
N HIS A 143 2.69 -12.84 -3.54
CA HIS A 143 2.75 -14.29 -3.40
C HIS A 143 2.91 -14.74 -1.93
N ALA A 144 3.65 -13.99 -1.12
CA ALA A 144 3.77 -14.27 0.31
C ALA A 144 2.40 -14.16 1.01
N GLU A 145 1.65 -13.08 0.73
CA GLU A 145 0.30 -12.86 1.27
C GLU A 145 -0.71 -13.92 0.79
N GLN A 146 -0.61 -14.34 -0.47
CA GLN A 146 -1.39 -15.46 -1.02
C GLN A 146 -1.09 -16.78 -0.31
N CYS A 147 0.20 -17.08 -0.08
CA CYS A 147 0.62 -18.29 0.64
C CYS A 147 0.15 -18.25 2.10
N HIS A 148 0.26 -17.09 2.75
CA HIS A 148 -0.24 -16.85 4.09
C HIS A 148 -1.74 -17.13 4.18
N PHE A 149 -2.54 -16.52 3.31
CA PHE A 149 -3.98 -16.80 3.24
C PHE A 149 -4.29 -18.28 3.00
N SER A 150 -3.48 -18.97 2.20
CA SER A 150 -3.66 -20.39 1.88
C SER A 150 -3.15 -21.36 2.96
N GLY A 151 -2.64 -20.87 4.09
CA GLY A 151 -2.04 -21.70 5.15
C GLY A 151 -0.74 -22.40 4.74
N LYS A 152 -0.06 -21.93 3.69
CA LYS A 152 1.21 -22.48 3.19
C LYS A 152 2.39 -21.77 3.86
N GLU A 153 2.68 -22.16 5.10
CA GLU A 153 3.67 -21.52 5.97
C GLU A 153 5.08 -21.41 5.34
N ILE A 154 5.71 -22.54 4.97
CA ILE A 154 7.08 -22.52 4.44
C ILE A 154 7.16 -21.66 3.17
N PRO A 155 6.29 -21.84 2.14
CA PRO A 155 6.27 -20.95 0.99
C PRO A 155 6.04 -19.48 1.32
N ALA A 156 5.19 -19.15 2.31
CA ALA A 156 4.97 -17.76 2.72
C ALA A 156 6.25 -17.12 3.25
N ILE A 157 6.95 -17.81 4.16
CA ILE A 157 8.21 -17.33 4.76
C ILE A 157 9.28 -17.11 3.68
N GLU A 158 9.50 -18.08 2.80
CA GLU A 158 10.48 -17.97 1.71
C GLU A 158 10.18 -16.77 0.79
N LYS A 159 8.90 -16.51 0.52
CA LYS A 159 8.48 -15.37 -0.30
C LYS A 159 8.64 -14.05 0.43
N TYR A 160 8.34 -13.97 1.72
CA TYR A 160 8.59 -12.77 2.53
C TYR A 160 10.08 -12.41 2.54
N GLU A 161 10.96 -13.36 2.84
CA GLU A 161 12.41 -13.13 2.85
C GLU A 161 12.94 -12.73 1.47
N SER A 162 12.40 -13.33 0.41
CA SER A 162 12.74 -12.98 -0.97
C SER A 162 12.29 -11.55 -1.33
N ALA A 163 11.09 -11.13 -0.94
CA ALA A 163 10.59 -9.76 -1.17
C ALA A 163 11.47 -8.72 -0.46
N ILE A 164 11.84 -8.97 0.80
CA ILE A 164 12.75 -8.12 1.59
C ILE A 164 14.12 -8.01 0.92
N THR A 165 14.68 -9.12 0.46
CA THR A 165 15.99 -9.16 -0.20
C THR A 165 15.98 -8.42 -1.53
N LEU A 166 14.96 -8.65 -2.37
CA LEU A 166 14.85 -8.04 -3.70
C LEU A 166 14.63 -6.53 -3.61
N SER A 167 13.71 -6.08 -2.75
CA SER A 167 13.44 -4.66 -2.53
C SER A 167 14.66 -3.90 -2.01
N SER A 168 15.40 -4.50 -1.07
CA SER A 168 16.67 -3.94 -0.56
C SER A 168 17.73 -3.87 -1.65
N LYS A 169 17.98 -4.98 -2.37
CA LYS A 169 19.00 -5.05 -3.42
C LYS A 169 18.77 -4.05 -4.55
N ASN A 170 17.50 -3.81 -4.89
CA ASN A 170 17.12 -2.90 -5.98
C ASN A 170 16.93 -1.45 -5.51
N GLY A 171 17.15 -1.14 -4.22
CA GLY A 171 17.10 0.22 -3.69
C GLY A 171 15.68 0.78 -3.47
N PHE A 172 14.66 -0.07 -3.43
CA PHE A 172 13.27 0.34 -3.16
C PHE A 172 13.01 0.37 -1.65
N ILE A 173 13.60 1.35 -0.95
CA ILE A 173 13.57 1.45 0.53
C ILE A 173 12.13 1.42 1.06
N GLN A 174 11.19 2.09 0.40
CA GLN A 174 9.77 2.09 0.79
C GLN A 174 9.12 0.71 0.71
N ASP A 175 9.47 -0.07 -0.32
CA ASP A 175 8.92 -1.41 -0.52
C ASP A 175 9.64 -2.42 0.38
N HIS A 176 10.91 -2.17 0.74
CA HIS A 176 11.63 -2.91 1.76
C HIS A 176 11.02 -2.73 3.14
N ALA A 177 10.74 -1.48 3.54
CA ALA A 177 10.06 -1.16 4.79
C ALA A 177 8.69 -1.85 4.86
N LEU A 178 7.88 -1.74 3.79
CA LEU A 178 6.59 -2.41 3.70
C LEU A 178 6.72 -3.94 3.75
N SER A 179 7.68 -4.53 3.04
CA SER A 179 7.90 -5.98 3.07
C SER A 179 8.23 -6.45 4.49
N CYS A 180 9.12 -5.75 5.19
CA CYS A 180 9.44 -6.04 6.60
C CYS A 180 8.21 -5.90 7.50
N GLU A 181 7.38 -4.86 7.31
CA GLU A 181 6.15 -4.65 8.09
C GLU A 181 5.15 -5.80 7.88
N ARG A 182 4.95 -6.23 6.63
CA ARG A 182 4.09 -7.38 6.31
C ARG A 182 4.61 -8.69 6.89
N THR A 183 5.92 -8.90 6.87
CA THR A 183 6.55 -10.06 7.50
C THR A 183 6.41 -10.03 9.03
N ALA A 184 6.52 -8.85 9.66
CA ALA A 184 6.28 -8.70 11.08
C ALA A 184 4.83 -9.06 11.44
N ALA A 185 3.86 -8.55 10.68
CA ALA A 185 2.44 -8.88 10.85
C ALA A 185 2.17 -10.39 10.69
N TYR A 186 2.79 -11.03 9.70
CA TYR A 186 2.71 -12.49 9.52
C TYR A 186 3.19 -13.25 10.76
N TYR A 187 4.38 -12.94 11.29
CA TYR A 187 4.89 -13.65 12.47
C TYR A 187 4.05 -13.40 13.71
N LEU A 188 3.52 -12.18 13.88
CA LEU A 188 2.62 -11.85 14.97
C LEU A 188 1.31 -12.67 14.89
N GLU A 189 0.69 -12.73 13.71
CA GLU A 189 -0.53 -13.51 13.47
C GLU A 189 -0.32 -15.03 13.70
N ASN A 190 0.92 -15.52 13.55
CA ASN A 190 1.30 -16.92 13.79
C ASN A 190 1.93 -17.15 15.19
N GLY A 191 1.99 -16.14 16.06
CA GLY A 191 2.44 -16.26 17.45
C GLY A 191 3.96 -16.28 17.68
N ASP A 192 4.79 -15.96 16.68
CA ASP A 192 6.25 -15.81 16.82
C ASP A 192 6.63 -14.35 17.09
N GLU A 193 6.34 -13.89 18.31
CA GLU A 193 6.57 -12.49 18.74
C GLU A 193 8.02 -12.04 18.57
N SER A 194 8.98 -12.96 18.76
CA SER A 194 10.42 -12.66 18.63
C SER A 194 10.79 -12.26 17.21
N LYS A 195 10.37 -13.06 16.21
CA LYS A 195 10.60 -12.69 14.81
C LYS A 195 9.76 -11.49 14.39
N ALA A 196 8.54 -11.40 14.90
CA ALA A 196 7.66 -10.29 14.61
C ALA A 196 8.31 -8.96 15.05
N SER A 197 8.83 -8.88 16.28
CA SER A 197 9.57 -7.72 16.80
C SER A 197 10.83 -7.41 15.99
N TYR A 198 11.58 -8.44 15.57
CA TYR A 198 12.77 -8.27 14.72
C TYR A 198 12.44 -7.60 13.37
N TYR A 199 11.43 -8.09 12.66
CA TYR A 199 11.02 -7.51 11.37
C TYR A 199 10.36 -6.15 11.55
N TYR A 200 9.68 -5.93 12.68
CA TYR A 200 9.11 -4.64 13.03
C TYR A 200 10.18 -3.54 13.17
N GLY A 201 11.27 -3.83 13.90
CA GLY A 201 12.40 -2.92 14.02
C GLY A 201 13.03 -2.59 12.66
N LYS A 202 13.19 -3.58 11.77
CA LYS A 202 13.68 -3.35 10.41
C LYS A 202 12.75 -2.45 9.59
N ALA A 203 11.44 -2.67 9.68
CA ALA A 203 10.46 -1.84 8.98
C ALA A 203 10.51 -0.40 9.47
N HIS A 204 10.56 -0.20 10.79
CA HIS A 204 10.71 1.10 11.42
C HIS A 204 11.96 1.84 10.92
N ASP A 205 13.13 1.19 10.98
CA ASP A 205 14.40 1.81 10.58
C ASP A 205 14.40 2.17 9.08
N ALA A 206 13.85 1.30 8.24
CA ALA A 206 13.71 1.56 6.81
C ALA A 206 12.72 2.71 6.51
N TYR A 207 11.62 2.85 7.27
CA TYR A 207 10.73 4.01 7.13
C TYR A 207 11.40 5.31 7.56
N LEU A 208 12.23 5.30 8.60
CA LEU A 208 13.03 6.45 8.99
C LEU A 208 14.06 6.82 7.92
N GLU A 209 14.79 5.83 7.38
CA GLU A 209 15.75 6.05 6.28
C GLU A 209 15.07 6.63 5.03
N TRP A 210 13.87 6.15 4.70
CA TRP A 210 13.09 6.66 3.59
C TRP A 210 12.51 8.08 3.85
N GLY A 211 12.50 8.55 5.10
CA GLY A 211 11.97 9.85 5.49
C GLY A 211 10.48 9.86 5.87
N ALA A 212 9.84 8.69 5.96
CA ALA A 212 8.46 8.55 6.40
C ALA A 212 8.34 8.53 7.94
N LYS A 213 8.80 9.62 8.57
CA LYS A 213 8.85 9.79 10.02
C LYS A 213 7.49 9.55 10.69
N ALA A 214 6.40 10.04 10.13
CA ALA A 214 5.07 9.83 10.69
C ALA A 214 4.69 8.36 10.77
N LYS A 215 5.06 7.57 9.76
CA LYS A 215 4.82 6.12 9.74
C LYS A 215 5.68 5.42 10.79
N ALA A 216 6.96 5.75 10.89
CA ALA A 216 7.84 5.22 11.93
C ALA A 216 7.32 5.55 13.35
N ASP A 217 6.93 6.81 13.59
CA ASP A 217 6.37 7.26 14.87
C ASP A 217 5.04 6.56 15.19
N HIS A 218 4.18 6.33 14.18
CA HIS A 218 2.94 5.57 14.34
C HIS A 218 3.21 4.12 14.75
N MET A 219 4.23 3.49 14.17
CA MET A 219 4.66 2.16 14.58
C MET A 219 5.11 2.12 16.05
N CYS A 220 5.84 3.12 16.54
CA CYS A 220 6.20 3.15 17.96
C CYS A 220 5.00 3.33 18.89
N ARG A 221 3.96 4.08 18.49
CA ARG A 221 2.77 4.33 19.33
C ARG A 221 1.83 3.13 19.39
N ASP A 222 1.61 2.49 18.24
CA ASP A 222 0.66 1.38 18.08
C ASP A 222 1.41 0.05 17.99
N SER A 223 2.55 -0.05 18.69
CA SER A 223 3.36 -1.26 18.68
C SER A 223 2.58 -2.42 19.30
N PRO A 224 2.50 -3.57 18.61
CA PRO A 224 1.92 -4.77 19.19
C PRO A 224 2.89 -5.50 20.16
N PHE A 225 4.07 -4.92 20.43
CA PHE A 225 5.14 -5.46 21.29
C PHE A 225 5.39 -4.58 22.52
#